data_AF-A0A928F7X2-F1
#
_entry.id   AF-A0A928F7X2-F1
#
_cell.length_a   1.000
_cell.length_b   1.000
_cell.length_c   1.000
_cell.angle_alpha   90.00
_cell.angle_beta   90.00
_cell.angle_gamma   90.00
#
_symmetry.space_group_name_H-M   'P 1'
#
loop_
_entity.id
_entity.type
_entity.pdbx_description
1 polymer ?
#
loop_
_entity_poly.entity_id
_entity_poly.type
_entity_poly.pdbx_seq_one_letter_code
_entity_poly.pdbx_strand_id
1 'polypeptide(L)'
;MNAQKARGVDFSSGGLIKRAKALIPILIPLFISAFRRADELAVAMECRCYRGGKGRTKMRVSHLRVWDFAALLLMLAFGAAVLYLNWLGIGYTLR
;
A
#
# COMPACT_ATOMS: atom_id res chain seq x y z
N MET A 1 18.04 0.59 -10.38
CA MET A 1 18.46 -0.80 -10.72
C MET A 1 19.45 -0.82 -11.89
N ASN A 2 19.17 -0.13 -12.99
CA ASN A 2 20.05 -0.07 -14.18
C ASN A 2 21.50 0.34 -13.86
N ALA A 3 21.71 1.25 -12.91
CA ALA A 3 23.05 1.64 -12.48
C ALA A 3 23.88 0.48 -11.90
N GLN A 4 23.26 -0.45 -11.17
CA GLN A 4 23.98 -1.62 -10.64
C GLN A 4 24.15 -2.70 -11.71
N LYS A 5 23.18 -2.84 -12.62
CA LYS A 5 23.31 -3.72 -13.79
C LYS A 5 24.46 -3.28 -14.71
N ALA A 6 24.62 -1.97 -14.92
CA ALA A 6 25.74 -1.37 -15.66
C ALA A 6 27.09 -1.55 -14.94
N ARG A 7 27.09 -1.71 -13.61
CA ARG A 7 28.27 -2.05 -12.79
C ARG A 7 28.54 -3.56 -12.70
N GLY A 8 27.87 -4.36 -13.52
CA GLY A 8 28.13 -5.81 -13.63
C GLY A 8 27.35 -6.69 -12.64
N VAL A 9 26.37 -6.14 -11.91
CA VAL A 9 25.50 -6.97 -11.06
C VAL A 9 24.47 -7.68 -11.92
N ASP A 10 24.56 -9.01 -11.98
CA ASP A 10 23.54 -9.84 -12.61
C ASP A 10 22.48 -10.27 -11.60
N PHE A 11 21.24 -9.87 -11.86
CA PHE A 11 20.07 -10.16 -11.03
C PHE A 11 19.30 -11.40 -11.50
N SER A 12 19.71 -11.97 -12.63
CA SER A 12 18.92 -12.93 -13.41
C SER A 12 19.54 -14.33 -13.43
N SER A 13 20.85 -14.46 -13.21
CA SER A 13 21.53 -15.77 -13.17
C SER A 13 21.82 -16.27 -11.74
N GLY A 14 21.96 -17.58 -11.59
CA GLY A 14 22.25 -18.25 -10.31
C GLY A 14 21.03 -18.64 -9.47
N GLY A 15 21.27 -19.42 -8.41
CA GLY A 15 20.24 -19.89 -7.46
C GLY A 15 19.71 -18.79 -6.53
N LEU A 16 18.63 -19.09 -5.80
CA LEU A 16 17.88 -18.14 -4.96
C LEU A 16 18.78 -17.32 -4.00
N ILE A 17 19.75 -17.97 -3.35
CA ILE A 17 20.66 -17.32 -2.38
C ILE A 17 21.56 -16.28 -3.07
N LYS A 18 22.06 -16.57 -4.28
CA LYS A 18 22.91 -15.62 -5.04
C LYS A 18 22.11 -14.40 -5.47
N ARG A 19 20.87 -14.61 -5.93
CA ARG A 19 19.96 -13.51 -6.31
C ARG A 19 19.59 -12.62 -5.13
N ALA A 20 19.33 -13.20 -3.96
CA ALA A 20 19.06 -12.43 -2.74
C ALA A 20 20.25 -11.53 -2.36
N LYS A 21 21.47 -12.06 -2.40
CA LYS A 21 22.70 -11.27 -2.14
C LYS A 21 22.90 -10.16 -3.17
N ALA A 22 22.56 -10.41 -4.44
CA ALA A 22 22.67 -9.41 -5.51
C ALA A 22 21.77 -8.18 -5.27
N LEU A 23 20.72 -8.27 -4.45
CA LEU A 23 19.84 -7.12 -4.13
C LEU A 23 20.46 -6.14 -3.12
N ILE A 24 21.42 -6.58 -2.31
CA ILE A 24 22.01 -5.76 -1.23
C ILE A 24 22.59 -4.42 -1.76
N PRO A 25 23.36 -4.38 -2.87
CA PRO A 25 23.88 -3.14 -3.45
C PRO A 25 22.81 -2.19 -3.99
N ILE A 26 21.57 -2.64 -4.20
CA ILE A 26 20.44 -1.75 -4.53
C ILE A 26 19.78 -1.26 -3.24
N LEU A 27 19.59 -2.17 -2.29
CA LEU A 27 18.84 -1.92 -1.07
C LEU A 27 19.50 -0.85 -0.20
N ILE A 28 20.81 -0.97 0.06
CA ILE A 28 21.53 -0.04 0.94
C ILE A 28 21.49 1.40 0.41
N PRO A 29 21.83 1.69 -0.87
CA PRO A 29 21.73 3.05 -1.39
C PRO A 29 20.30 3.59 -1.42
N LEU A 30 19.31 2.73 -1.68
CA LEU A 30 17.90 3.15 -1.69
C LEU A 30 17.44 3.57 -0.29
N PHE A 31 17.83 2.84 0.75
CA PHE A 31 17.53 3.22 2.14
C PHE A 31 18.18 4.55 2.52
N ILE A 32 19.47 4.72 2.24
CA ILE A 32 20.19 5.98 2.53
C ILE A 32 19.53 7.15 1.78
N SER A 33 19.17 6.95 0.51
CA SER A 33 18.48 7.95 -0.30
C SER A 33 17.08 8.28 0.24
N ALA A 34 16.33 7.29 0.72
CA ALA A 34 15.00 7.49 1.28
C ALA A 34 15.06 8.30 2.58
N PHE A 35 16.03 8.01 3.46
CA PHE A 35 16.23 8.78 4.69
C PHE A 35 16.66 10.22 4.41
N ARG A 36 17.60 10.43 3.49
CA ARG A 36 17.98 11.80 3.07
C ARG A 36 16.78 12.59 2.57
N ARG A 37 15.94 11.97 1.72
CA ARG A 37 14.72 12.61 1.22
C ARG A 37 13.71 12.89 2.33
N ALA A 38 13.59 12.00 3.31
CA ALA A 38 12.71 12.21 4.46
C ALA A 38 13.18 13.41 5.30
N ASP A 39 14.48 13.56 5.50
CA ASP A 39 15.09 14.67 6.24
C ASP A 39 14.91 16.01 5.51
N GLU A 40 15.24 16.06 4.21
CA GLU A 40 14.98 17.22 3.35
C GLU A 40 13.50 17.61 3.35
N LEU A 41 12.60 16.63 3.32
CA LEU A 41 11.16 16.86 3.39
C LEU A 41 10.74 17.38 4.76
N ALA A 42 11.29 16.86 5.85
CA ALA A 42 10.99 17.30 7.21
C ALA A 42 11.39 18.77 7.39
N VAL A 43 12.61 19.15 6.99
CA VAL A 43 13.07 20.54 7.00
C VAL A 43 12.18 21.43 6.13
N ALA A 44 11.81 20.99 4.93
CA ALA A 44 10.89 21.74 4.07
C ALA A 44 9.48 21.90 4.70
N MET A 45 9.00 20.89 5.43
CA MET A 45 7.75 20.97 6.19
C MET A 45 7.84 22.00 7.31
N GLU A 46 8.95 22.03 8.06
CA GLU A 46 9.19 23.02 9.12
C GLU A 46 9.30 24.45 8.58
N CYS A 47 10.01 24.65 7.46
CA CYS A 47 10.10 25.94 6.77
C CYS A 47 8.74 26.46 6.32
N ARG A 48 7.80 25.57 5.97
CA ARG A 48 6.41 25.91 5.64
C ARG A 48 5.52 26.05 6.88
N CYS A 49 6.13 26.10 8.07
CA CYS A 49 5.47 26.13 9.37
C CYS A 49 4.46 24.98 9.56
N TYR A 50 4.71 23.82 8.92
CA TYR A 50 3.85 22.66 9.07
C TYR A 50 4.02 22.09 10.48
N ARG A 51 3.13 22.49 11.38
CA ARG A 51 2.98 21.90 12.71
C ARG A 51 1.81 20.92 12.66
N GLY A 52 2.05 19.67 13.06
CA GLY A 52 0.98 18.68 13.23
C GLY A 52 0.02 19.15 14.32
N GLY A 53 -1.28 18.89 14.19
CA GLY A 53 -2.24 19.29 15.22
C GLY A 53 -3.71 19.30 14.80
N LYS A 54 -4.58 19.54 15.78
CA LYS A 54 -6.01 19.81 15.59
C LYS A 54 -6.20 21.15 14.87
N GLY A 55 -7.26 21.28 14.08
CA GLY A 55 -7.60 22.53 13.37
C GLY A 55 -7.08 22.65 11.93
N ARG A 56 -6.55 21.58 11.34
CA ARG A 56 -6.10 21.58 9.94
C ARG A 56 -7.28 21.41 8.97
N THR A 57 -7.31 22.23 7.92
CA THR A 57 -8.21 22.01 6.77
C THR A 57 -7.61 20.96 5.83
N LYS A 58 -8.47 20.14 5.21
CA LYS A 58 -8.05 19.09 4.27
C LYS A 58 -8.20 19.61 2.84
N MET A 59 -7.11 19.64 2.08
CA MET A 59 -7.17 20.01 0.65
C MET A 59 -7.84 18.94 -0.20
N ARG A 60 -7.63 17.66 0.11
CA ARG A 60 -8.33 16.53 -0.51
C ARG A 60 -9.34 15.95 0.49
N VAL A 61 -10.61 16.20 0.23
CA VAL A 61 -11.72 15.65 1.00
C VAL A 61 -12.29 14.46 0.24
N SER A 62 -12.59 13.37 0.94
CA SER A 62 -13.29 12.23 0.35
C SER A 62 -14.77 12.57 0.25
N HIS A 63 -15.36 12.38 -0.93
CA HIS A 63 -16.79 12.56 -1.16
C HIS A 63 -17.42 11.21 -1.48
N LEU A 64 -18.53 10.91 -0.80
CA LEU A 64 -19.33 9.73 -1.13
C LEU A 64 -19.92 9.91 -2.52
N ARG A 65 -19.72 8.91 -3.36
CA ARG A 65 -20.29 8.83 -4.70
C ARG A 65 -21.44 7.83 -4.71
N VAL A 66 -22.30 7.95 -5.72
CA VAL A 66 -23.42 7.01 -5.92
C VAL A 66 -22.94 5.56 -6.01
N TRP A 67 -21.74 5.34 -6.57
CA TRP A 67 -21.10 4.03 -6.64
C TRP A 67 -20.76 3.44 -5.27
N ASP A 68 -20.48 4.27 -4.26
CA ASP A 68 -20.23 3.79 -2.90
C ASP A 68 -21.52 3.20 -2.31
N PHE A 69 -22.66 3.83 -2.59
CA PHE A 69 -23.97 3.31 -2.20
C PHE A 69 -24.36 2.06 -2.99
N ALA A 70 -24.07 2.02 -4.29
CA ALA A 70 -24.30 0.82 -5.10
C ALA A 70 -23.45 -0.37 -4.62
N ALA A 71 -22.18 -0.15 -4.30
CA ALA A 71 -21.30 -1.16 -3.72
C ALA A 71 -21.79 -1.62 -2.34
N LEU A 72 -22.28 -0.70 -1.51
CA LEU A 72 -22.84 -1.01 -0.20
C LEU A 72 -24.13 -1.84 -0.32
N LEU A 73 -25.03 -1.48 -1.23
CA LEU A 73 -26.25 -2.26 -1.49
C LEU A 73 -25.95 -3.65 -2.02
N LEU A 74 -24.99 -3.77 -2.96
CA LEU A 74 -24.57 -5.06 -3.48
C LEU A 74 -23.98 -5.94 -2.38
N MET A 75 -23.15 -5.37 -1.50
CA MET A 75 -22.57 -6.08 -0.36
C MET A 75 -23.65 -6.58 0.61
N LEU A 76 -24.64 -5.73 0.93
CA LEU A 76 -25.78 -6.11 1.77
C LEU A 76 -26.64 -7.19 1.11
N ALA A 77 -26.95 -7.05 -0.18
CA ALA A 77 -27.72 -8.03 -0.93
C ALA A 77 -27.02 -9.40 -0.98
N PHE A 78 -25.70 -9.40 -1.19
CA PHE A 78 -24.91 -10.63 -1.16
C PHE A 78 -24.92 -11.28 0.23
N GLY A 79 -24.72 -10.50 1.30
CA GLY A 79 -24.80 -11.00 2.67
C GLY A 79 -26.19 -11.57 3.01
N ALA A 80 -27.25 -10.88 2.62
CA ALA A 80 -28.63 -11.33 2.82
C ALA A 80 -28.92 -12.62 2.03
N ALA A 81 -28.41 -12.73 0.80
CA ALA A 81 -28.55 -13.95 0.00
C ALA A 81 -27.85 -15.14 0.67
N VAL A 82 -26.64 -14.96 1.20
CA VAL A 82 -25.93 -16.01 1.95
C VAL A 82 -26.69 -16.43 3.20
N LEU A 83 -27.22 -15.48 3.98
CA LEU A 83 -28.02 -15.78 5.17
C LEU A 83 -29.34 -16.49 4.82
N TYR A 84 -30.00 -16.06 3.74
CA TYR A 84 -31.24 -16.66 3.27
C TYR A 84 -31.01 -18.11 2.78
N LEU A 85 -29.92 -18.36 2.05
CA LEU A 85 -29.52 -19.70 1.63
C LEU A 85 -29.18 -20.60 2.82
N ASN A 86 -28.53 -20.05 3.86
CA ASN A 86 -28.27 -20.76 5.10
C ASN A 86 -29.59 -21.12 5.84
N TRP A 87 -30.56 -20.20 5.88
CA TRP A 87 -31.87 -20.44 6.51
C TRP A 87 -32.70 -21.51 5.78
N LEU A 88 -32.62 -21.57 4.44
CA LEU A 88 -33.28 -22.59 3.63
C LEU A 88 -32.65 -24.00 3.77
N GLY A 89 -31.59 -24.15 4.57
CA GLY A 89 -30.97 -25.46 4.84
C GLY A 89 -30.24 -26.07 3.63
N ILE A 90 -30.02 -25.29 2.57
CA ILE A 90 -29.21 -25.67 1.41
C ILE A 90 -27.75 -25.46 1.83
N GLY A 91 -27.20 -26.51 2.45
CA GLY A 91 -25.99 -26.53 3.27
C GLY A 91 -24.86 -25.53 2.96
N TYR A 92 -24.61 -24.65 3.93
CA TYR A 92 -23.29 -24.52 4.55
C TYR A 92 -23.52 -24.42 6.07
N THR A 93 -23.19 -25.50 6.77
CA THR A 93 -23.15 -25.60 8.23
C THR A 93 -22.15 -24.58 8.79
N LEU A 94 -22.65 -23.40 9.17
CA LEU A 94 -22.05 -22.61 10.25
C LEU A 94 -22.60 -23.21 11.55
N ARG A 95 -21.85 -24.17 12.09
CA ARG A 95 -21.97 -24.56 13.49
C ARG A 95 -21.22 -23.55 14.34
#